data_AF-A0AAW6B8U0-F1
#
_entry.id   AF-A0AAW6B8U0-F1
#
_cell.length_a   1.000
_cell.length_b   1.000
_cell.length_c   1.000
_cell.angle_alpha   90.00
_cell.angle_beta   90.00
_cell.angle_gamma   90.00
#
_symmetry.space_group_name_H-M   'P 1'
#
loop_
_entity.id
_entity.type
_entity.pdbx_description
1 polymer ?
#
loop_
_entity_poly.entity_id
_entity_poly.type
_entity_poly.pdbx_seq_one_letter_code
_entity_poly.pdbx_strand_id
1 'polypeptide(L)'
;MMIITLIAGLAKNKYRLEWTIIISSVILGLMHFTNLGMQKFAATLSQATYAELQDYCLLSYICILAKSGGPMLFHFANDFLNYAQVGGMTAQTWRGDANDWLNLLVQVVVPIAITIWMLTGQRRLVMEQNIMRLLEN
;
A
#
# COMPACT_ATOMS: atom_id res chain seq x y z
N MET A 1 2.28 -12.24 6.51
CA MET A 1 3.51 -12.65 7.25
C MET A 1 4.43 -11.45 7.48
N MET A 2 4.92 -10.75 6.45
CA MET A 2 5.80 -9.57 6.60
C MET A 2 5.29 -8.50 7.59
N ILE A 3 4.03 -8.10 7.48
CA ILE A 3 3.42 -7.07 8.35
C ILE A 3 3.42 -7.48 9.83
N ILE A 4 3.00 -8.72 10.13
CA ILE A 4 2.96 -9.23 11.50
C ILE A 4 4.39 -9.32 12.07
N THR A 5 5.35 -9.78 11.26
CA THR A 5 6.76 -9.82 11.63
C THR A 5 7.32 -8.43 11.93
N LEU A 6 7.01 -7.42 11.11
CA LEU A 6 7.44 -6.04 11.33
C LEU A 6 6.82 -5.45 12.60
N ILE A 7 5.52 -5.65 12.81
CA ILE A 7 4.82 -5.20 14.03
C ILE A 7 5.44 -5.84 15.27
N ALA A 8 5.68 -7.16 15.25
CA ALA A 8 6.28 -7.88 16.37
C ALA A 8 7.72 -7.43 16.62
N GLY A 9 8.53 -7.26 15.56
CA GLY A 9 9.90 -6.77 15.65
C GLY A 9 9.99 -5.34 16.17
N LEU A 10 8.98 -4.51 15.91
CA LEU A 10 8.88 -3.12 16.35
C LEU A 10 8.06 -2.95 17.63
N ALA A 11 7.77 -4.02 18.39
CA ALA A 11 6.85 -3.99 19.53
C ALA A 11 7.16 -2.92 20.59
N LYS A 12 8.45 -2.55 20.78
CA LYS A 12 8.89 -1.55 21.75
C LYS A 12 8.95 -0.12 21.18
N ASN A 13 8.68 0.07 19.90
CA ASN A 13 8.78 1.38 19.24
C ASN A 13 7.45 2.13 19.35
N LYS A 14 7.49 3.39 19.84
CA LYS A 14 6.30 4.26 19.93
C LYS A 14 5.61 4.54 18.59
N TYR A 15 6.36 4.42 17.49
CA TYR A 15 5.89 4.60 16.11
C TYR A 15 5.82 3.26 15.35
N ARG A 16 5.59 2.15 16.06
CA ARG A 16 5.50 0.79 15.51
C ARG A 16 4.63 0.73 14.26
N LEU A 17 3.44 1.32 14.31
CA LEU A 17 2.50 1.36 13.19
C LEU A 17 3.09 2.07 11.99
N GLU A 18 3.59 3.28 12.18
CA GLU A 18 4.14 4.13 11.12
C GLU A 18 5.34 3.46 10.45
N TRP A 19 6.26 2.92 11.24
CA TRP A 19 7.43 2.23 10.72
C TRP A 19 7.08 0.92 10.02
N THR A 20 6.10 0.17 10.54
CA THR A 20 5.60 -1.04 9.86
C THR A 20 5.11 -0.66 8.48
N ILE A 21 4.31 0.40 8.38
CA ILE A 21 3.74 0.88 7.12
C ILE A 21 4.83 1.32 6.15
N ILE A 22 5.74 2.20 6.59
CA ILE A 22 6.83 2.70 5.73
C ILE A 22 7.69 1.55 5.23
N ILE A 23 8.12 0.65 6.11
CA ILE A 23 9.04 -0.44 5.75
C ILE A 23 8.35 -1.44 4.82
N SER A 24 7.09 -1.82 5.09
CA SER A 24 6.38 -2.76 4.22
C SER A 24 6.16 -2.18 2.82
N SER A 25 5.75 -0.91 2.74
CA SER A 25 5.48 -0.22 1.49
C SER A 25 6.76 -0.09 0.65
N VAL A 26 7.88 0.29 1.26
CA VAL A 26 9.19 0.37 0.56
C VAL A 26 9.62 -1.00 0.04
N ILE A 27 9.52 -2.06 0.86
CA ILE A 27 9.88 -3.41 0.42
C ILE A 27 9.00 -3.83 -0.77
N LEU A 28 7.68 -3.60 -0.71
CA LEU A 28 6.78 -3.93 -1.81
C LEU A 28 7.13 -3.15 -3.08
N GLY A 29 7.31 -1.83 -2.98
CA GLY A 29 7.71 -1.01 -4.12
C GLY A 29 9.02 -1.48 -4.75
N LEU A 30 10.01 -1.82 -3.93
CA LEU A 30 11.30 -2.34 -4.41
C LEU A 30 11.17 -3.67 -5.14
N MET A 31 10.23 -4.55 -4.78
CA MET A 31 10.03 -5.82 -5.49
C MET A 31 9.64 -5.62 -6.96
N HIS A 32 9.00 -4.51 -7.33
CA HIS A 32 8.64 -4.22 -8.72
C HIS A 32 9.85 -3.90 -9.61
N PHE A 33 11.02 -3.55 -9.04
CA PHE A 33 12.23 -3.36 -9.84
C PHE A 33 12.76 -4.65 -10.48
N THR A 34 12.27 -5.82 -10.05
CA THR A 34 12.50 -7.08 -10.77
C THR A 34 11.94 -7.05 -12.21
N ASN A 35 10.96 -6.18 -12.48
CA ASN A 35 10.36 -6.01 -13.81
C ASN A 35 11.25 -5.24 -14.79
N LEU A 36 12.39 -4.68 -14.36
CA LEU A 36 13.32 -3.97 -15.26
C LEU A 36 13.83 -4.84 -16.42
N GLY A 37 13.81 -6.17 -16.28
CA GLY A 37 14.12 -7.09 -17.38
C GLY A 37 13.09 -7.08 -18.52
N MET A 38 11.87 -6.60 -18.27
CA MET A 38 10.73 -6.65 -19.19
C MET A 38 10.07 -5.28 -19.44
N GLN A 39 10.48 -4.24 -18.72
CA GLN A 39 9.86 -2.92 -18.75
C GLN A 39 10.91 -1.80 -18.76
N LYS A 40 10.52 -0.62 -19.30
CA LYS A 40 11.35 0.59 -19.19
C LYS A 40 11.39 1.07 -17.74
N PHE A 41 12.52 1.65 -17.35
CA PHE A 41 12.74 2.19 -16.00
C PHE A 41 11.58 3.06 -15.50
N ALA A 42 11.10 4.00 -16.32
CA ALA A 42 10.06 4.93 -15.90
C ALA A 42 8.69 4.25 -15.67
N ALA A 43 8.37 3.22 -16.46
CA ALA A 43 7.19 2.40 -16.25
C ALA A 43 7.33 1.55 -14.97
N THR A 44 8.51 0.98 -14.74
CA THR A 44 8.81 0.23 -13.51
C THR A 44 8.77 1.11 -12.27
N LEU A 45 9.30 2.33 -12.34
CA LEU A 45 9.25 3.31 -11.27
C LEU A 45 7.80 3.70 -10.97
N SER A 46 6.98 3.95 -12.00
CA SER A 46 5.55 4.21 -11.81
C SER A 46 4.84 3.04 -11.15
N GLN A 47 5.16 1.79 -11.52
CA GLN A 47 4.60 0.60 -10.87
C GLN A 47 5.06 0.46 -9.41
N ALA A 48 6.35 0.67 -9.15
CA ALA A 48 6.92 0.59 -7.81
C ALA A 48 6.26 1.62 -6.88
N THR A 49 6.13 2.87 -7.33
CA THR A 49 5.44 3.94 -6.58
C THR A 49 3.97 3.58 -6.36
N TYR A 50 3.27 3.11 -7.39
CA TYR A 50 1.87 2.72 -7.26
C TYR A 50 1.64 1.58 -6.27
N ALA A 51 2.48 0.53 -6.33
CA ALA A 51 2.40 -0.60 -5.42
C ALA A 51 2.70 -0.19 -3.97
N GLU A 52 3.74 0.62 -3.77
CA GLU A 52 4.09 1.20 -2.47
C GLU A 52 2.87 1.93 -1.85
N LEU A 53 2.16 2.71 -2.65
CA LEU A 53 0.96 3.49 -2.28
C LEU A 53 -0.27 2.64 -2.00
N GLN A 54 -0.50 1.60 -2.80
CA GLN A 54 -1.59 0.67 -2.56
C GLN A 54 -1.40 -0.04 -1.22
N ASP A 55 -0.15 -0.37 -0.87
CA ASP A 55 0.18 -0.96 0.43
C ASP A 55 -0.03 -0.02 1.62
N TYR A 56 0.27 1.29 1.47
CA TYR A 56 -0.06 2.29 2.50
C TYR A 56 -1.57 2.28 2.83
N CYS A 57 -2.42 2.26 1.81
CA CYS A 57 -3.89 2.15 1.95
C CYS A 57 -4.33 0.81 2.54
N LEU A 58 -3.79 -0.28 2.01
CA LEU A 58 -4.14 -1.65 2.38
C LEU A 58 -3.83 -1.93 3.84
N LEU A 59 -2.66 -1.48 4.32
CA LEU A 59 -2.22 -1.67 5.68
C LEU A 59 -3.02 -0.83 6.68
N SER A 60 -3.41 0.39 6.28
CA SER A 60 -4.37 1.21 7.04
C SER A 60 -5.72 0.46 7.21
N TYR A 61 -6.16 -0.23 6.15
CA TYR A 61 -7.38 -1.05 6.14
C TYR A 61 -7.26 -2.33 6.99
N ILE A 62 -6.13 -3.05 6.89
CA ILE A 62 -5.82 -4.26 7.67
C ILE A 62 -5.91 -3.97 9.16
N CYS A 63 -5.36 -2.83 9.60
CA CYS A 63 -5.35 -2.48 11.00
C CYS A 63 -6.77 -2.14 11.53
N ILE A 64 -7.66 -1.57 10.71
CA ILE A 64 -9.04 -1.24 11.16
C ILE A 64 -9.96 -2.44 11.23
N LEU A 65 -9.87 -3.42 10.33
CA LEU A 65 -10.98 -4.37 10.14
C LEU A 65 -10.95 -5.61 11.03
N ALA A 66 -9.81 -6.04 11.57
CA ALA A 66 -9.68 -7.26 12.41
C ALA A 66 -10.36 -8.55 11.89
N LYS A 67 -10.88 -8.59 10.66
CA LYS A 67 -11.45 -9.79 10.04
C LYS A 67 -11.01 -9.86 8.59
N SER A 68 -10.38 -10.98 8.29
CA SER A 68 -9.78 -11.39 7.02
C SER A 68 -10.75 -11.24 5.85
N GLY A 69 -10.42 -10.35 4.91
CA GLY A 69 -11.08 -10.27 3.59
C GLY A 69 -11.11 -8.87 2.99
N GLY A 70 -11.41 -7.83 3.77
CA GLY A 70 -11.58 -6.46 3.27
C GLY A 70 -10.39 -5.88 2.50
N PRO A 71 -9.14 -6.06 2.96
CA PRO A 71 -7.95 -5.63 2.22
C PRO A 71 -7.84 -6.35 0.87
N MET A 72 -8.02 -7.67 0.85
CA MET A 72 -7.96 -8.43 -0.40
C MET A 72 -9.10 -8.05 -1.35
N LEU A 73 -10.27 -7.73 -0.83
CA LEU A 73 -11.41 -7.23 -1.62
C LEU A 73 -11.10 -5.84 -2.21
N PHE A 74 -10.48 -4.95 -1.44
CA PHE A 74 -10.04 -3.63 -1.91
C PHE A 74 -8.97 -3.76 -2.99
N HIS A 75 -7.96 -4.60 -2.75
CA HIS A 75 -6.92 -4.89 -3.74
C HIS A 75 -7.51 -5.48 -5.01
N PHE A 76 -8.38 -6.49 -4.88
CA PHE A 76 -9.10 -7.09 -6.00
C PHE A 76 -9.96 -6.07 -6.75
N ALA A 77 -10.75 -5.25 -6.05
CA ALA A 77 -11.60 -4.25 -6.69
C ALA A 77 -10.77 -3.21 -7.45
N ASN A 78 -9.65 -2.78 -6.89
CA ASN A 78 -8.76 -1.84 -7.54
C ASN A 78 -8.09 -2.44 -8.78
N ASP A 79 -7.62 -3.68 -8.69
CA ASP A 79 -7.06 -4.41 -9.84
C ASP A 79 -8.12 -4.65 -10.90
N PHE A 80 -9.31 -5.07 -10.51
CA PHE A 80 -10.44 -5.35 -11.39
C PHE A 80 -10.89 -4.09 -12.13
N LEU A 81 -11.01 -2.95 -11.44
CA LEU A 81 -11.37 -1.67 -12.06
C LEU A 81 -10.27 -1.19 -13.02
N ASN A 82 -9.00 -1.27 -12.63
CA ASN A 82 -7.89 -0.97 -13.52
C ASN A 82 -7.90 -1.88 -14.76
N TYR A 83 -8.13 -3.19 -14.56
CA TYR A 83 -8.21 -4.14 -15.65
C TYR A 83 -9.37 -3.84 -16.60
N ALA A 84 -10.55 -3.49 -16.05
CA ALA A 84 -11.72 -3.13 -16.83
C ALA A 84 -11.55 -1.82 -17.61
N GLN A 85 -10.77 -0.86 -17.09
CA GLN A 85 -10.55 0.44 -17.73
C GLN A 85 -9.44 0.43 -18.78
N VAL A 86 -8.33 -0.25 -18.51
CA VAL A 86 -7.11 -0.19 -19.36
C VAL A 86 -6.59 -1.57 -19.81
N GLY A 87 -7.38 -2.62 -19.66
CA GLY A 87 -7.05 -3.97 -20.14
C GLY A 87 -5.92 -4.66 -19.37
N GLY A 88 -5.61 -4.19 -18.15
CA GLY A 88 -4.66 -4.85 -17.26
C GLY A 88 -3.19 -4.54 -17.49
N MET A 89 -2.85 -3.56 -18.35
CA MET A 89 -1.47 -3.21 -18.66
C MET A 89 -1.16 -1.73 -18.44
N THR A 90 -1.13 -1.31 -17.17
CA THR A 90 -0.77 0.08 -16.80
C THR A 90 0.68 0.43 -17.14
N ALA A 91 1.63 -0.51 -17.03
CA ALA A 91 3.03 -0.23 -17.38
C ALA A 91 3.31 -0.14 -18.89
N GLN A 92 2.56 -0.85 -19.73
CA GLN A 92 2.76 -0.77 -21.18
C GLN A 92 2.05 0.45 -21.81
N THR A 93 1.12 1.05 -21.08
CA THR A 93 0.38 2.24 -21.51
C THR A 93 0.98 3.55 -20.99
N TRP A 94 1.90 3.48 -20.02
CA TRP A 94 2.64 4.63 -19.49
C TRP A 94 3.59 5.21 -20.55
N ARG A 95 3.29 6.42 -21.00
CA ARG A 95 4.02 7.18 -22.02
C ARG A 95 5.00 8.18 -21.41
N GLY A 96 4.81 8.50 -20.12
CA GLY A 96 5.60 9.48 -19.39
C GLY A 96 5.24 10.91 -19.73
N ASP A 97 4.03 11.11 -20.26
CA ASP A 97 3.49 12.43 -20.53
C ASP A 97 2.93 13.09 -19.26
N ALA A 98 2.55 14.35 -19.35
CA ALA A 98 2.07 15.12 -18.19
C ALA A 98 0.81 14.52 -17.54
N ASN A 99 -0.04 13.83 -18.30
CA ASN A 99 -1.25 13.21 -17.76
C ASN A 99 -0.89 11.95 -16.95
N ASP A 100 0.09 11.17 -17.40
CA ASP A 100 0.59 10.02 -16.65
C ASP A 100 1.16 10.46 -15.28
N TRP A 101 1.94 11.54 -15.27
CA TRP A 101 2.50 12.09 -14.04
C TRP A 101 1.43 12.71 -13.13
N LEU A 102 0.41 13.37 -13.70
CA LEU A 102 -0.71 13.91 -12.93
C LEU A 102 -1.55 12.80 -12.29
N ASN A 103 -1.84 11.74 -13.05
CA ASN A 103 -2.55 10.57 -12.55
C ASN A 103 -1.77 9.89 -11.42
N LEU A 104 -0.44 9.73 -11.59
CA LEU A 104 0.42 9.23 -10.52
C LEU A 104 0.34 10.12 -9.28
N LEU A 105 0.40 11.45 -9.43
CA LEU A 105 0.33 12.39 -8.31
C LEU A 105 -1.00 12.27 -7.55
N VAL A 106 -2.14 12.17 -8.24
CA VAL A 106 -3.44 11.97 -7.59
C VAL A 106 -3.47 10.63 -6.83
N GLN A 107 -2.94 9.58 -7.45
CA GLN A 107 -2.80 8.25 -6.84
C GLN A 107 -1.80 8.23 -5.69
N VAL A 108 -0.89 9.21 -5.59
CA VAL A 108 0.04 9.37 -4.45
C VAL A 108 -0.62 10.12 -3.30
N VAL A 109 -1.18 11.30 -3.59
CA VAL A 109 -1.62 12.25 -2.57
C VAL A 109 -2.83 11.73 -1.80
N VAL A 110 -3.78 11.10 -2.49
CA VAL A 110 -5.03 10.64 -1.87
C VAL A 110 -4.78 9.52 -0.84
N PRO A 111 -4.06 8.43 -1.17
CA PRO A 111 -3.67 7.40 -0.19
C PRO A 111 -2.91 7.93 1.01
N ILE A 112 -1.90 8.79 0.79
CA ILE A 112 -1.11 9.36 1.89
C ILE A 112 -2.00 10.16 2.84
N ALA A 113 -2.91 10.99 2.31
CA ALA A 113 -3.84 11.76 3.12
C ALA A 113 -4.76 10.86 3.96
N ILE A 114 -5.28 9.78 3.36
CA ILE A 114 -6.10 8.78 4.05
C ILE A 114 -5.28 8.08 5.15
N THR A 115 -4.06 7.62 4.86
CA THR A 115 -3.19 6.98 5.84
C THR A 115 -2.86 7.90 7.01
N ILE A 116 -2.52 9.17 6.76
CA ILE A 116 -2.29 10.15 7.82
C ILE A 116 -3.55 10.32 8.68
N TRP A 117 -4.72 10.46 8.04
CA TRP A 117 -5.99 10.58 8.76
C TRP A 117 -6.30 9.35 9.63
N MET A 118 -5.98 8.15 9.14
CA MET A 118 -6.17 6.88 9.84
C MET A 118 -5.24 6.73 11.06
N LEU A 119 -4.03 7.24 10.96
CA LEU A 119 -3.02 7.23 12.03
C LEU A 119 -3.28 8.24 13.16
N THR A 120 -4.41 8.98 13.11
CA THR A 120 -4.77 10.00 14.10
C THR A 120 -6.06 9.65 14.87
N GLY A 121 -6.13 10.12 16.12
CA GLY A 121 -7.34 10.07 16.95
C GLY A 121 -7.78 8.64 17.31
N GLN A 122 -9.09 8.43 17.39
CA GLN A 122 -9.69 7.16 17.81
C GLN A 122 -9.43 6.01 16.83
N ARG A 123 -9.23 6.31 15.53
CA ARG A 123 -8.94 5.29 14.49
C ARG A 123 -7.65 4.55 14.78
N ARG A 124 -6.60 5.28 15.17
CA ARG A 124 -5.31 4.70 15.58
C ARG A 124 -5.48 3.75 16.77
N LEU A 125 -6.31 4.10 17.75
CA LEU A 125 -6.53 3.25 18.93
C LEU A 125 -7.19 1.93 18.55
N VAL A 126 -8.19 1.97 17.65
CA VAL A 126 -8.83 0.76 17.11
C VAL A 126 -7.81 -0.10 16.36
N MET A 127 -6.94 0.53 15.55
CA MET A 127 -5.86 -0.16 14.85
C MET A 127 -4.91 -0.90 15.80
N GLU A 128 -4.46 -0.23 16.86
CA GLU A 128 -3.58 -0.84 17.87
C GLU A 128 -4.27 -2.01 18.59
N GLN A 129 -5.54 -1.85 18.99
CA GLN A 129 -6.31 -2.92 19.66
C GLN A 129 -6.45 -4.17 18.78
N ASN A 130 -6.73 -3.98 17.49
CA ASN A 130 -6.87 -5.07 16.54
C ASN A 130 -5.55 -5.80 16.29
N ILE A 131 -4.44 -5.05 16.23
CA ILE A 131 -3.10 -5.62 16.11
C ILE A 131 -2.76 -6.46 17.33
N MET A 132 -3.04 -5.98 18.55
CA MET A 132 -2.79 -6.75 19.76
C MET A 132 -3.56 -8.08 19.73
N ARG A 133 -4.82 -8.08 19.30
CA ARG A 133 -5.60 -9.32 19.10
C ARG A 133 -4.98 -10.26 18.05
N LEU A 134 -4.35 -9.73 17.00
CA LEU A 134 -3.67 -10.55 15.99
C LEU A 134 -2.35 -11.16 16.48
N LEU A 135 -1.72 -10.57 17.50
CA LEU A 135 -0.48 -11.07 18.10
C LEU A 135 -0.74 -12.06 19.25
N GLU A 136 -1.92 -12.03 19.85
CA GLU A 136 -2.33 -12.90 20.96
C GLU A 136 -2.96 -14.23 20.50
N ASN A 137 -3.33 -14.35 19.22
CA ASN A 137 -3.80 -15.60 18.58
C ASN A 137 -2.67 -16.33 17.86
#